data_AF-A0A2N3BA61-F1
#
_entry.id   AF-A0A2N3BA61-F1
#
_cell.length_a   1.000
_cell.length_b   1.000
_cell.length_c   1.000
_cell.angle_alpha   90.00
_cell.angle_beta   90.00
_cell.angle_gamma   90.00
#
_symmetry.space_group_name_H-M   'P 1'
#
loop_
_entity.id
_entity.type
_entity.pdbx_description
1 polymer ?
#
loop_
_entity_poly.entity_id
_entity_poly.type
_entity_poly.pdbx_seq_one_letter_code
_entity_poly.pdbx_strand_id
1 'polypeptide(L)'
;MFEKLKKKGFDIAIRNHAGAILTVDFPEISSELEDALMEVEIPAEELIGSGGGEALSTQRLRRRLYELGWPKHNFNFKLIVDDKETVSNSHEIDHVRYSEAGNIALEIEWN
;
A
#
# COMPACT_ATOMS: atom_id res chain seq x y z
N MET A 1 -3.28 9.21 -15.18
CA MET A 1 -3.15 8.12 -14.18
C MET A 1 -3.84 8.57 -12.91
N PHE A 2 -4.67 7.71 -12.31
CA PHE A 2 -5.44 8.01 -11.09
C PHE A 2 -6.30 9.28 -11.21
N GLU A 3 -6.94 9.47 -12.36
CA GLU A 3 -7.70 10.69 -12.63
C GLU A 3 -9.00 10.77 -11.82
N LYS A 4 -9.58 9.63 -11.40
CA LYS A 4 -10.77 9.64 -10.53
C LYS A 4 -10.37 10.12 -9.13
N LEU A 5 -9.22 9.67 -8.62
CA LEU A 5 -8.71 10.10 -7.32
C LEU A 5 -8.43 11.61 -7.30
N LYS A 6 -7.76 12.15 -8.33
CA LYS A 6 -7.53 13.60 -8.42
C LYS A 6 -8.83 14.39 -8.41
N LYS A 7 -9.85 13.94 -9.16
CA LYS A 7 -11.18 14.57 -9.16
C LYS A 7 -11.89 14.48 -7.81
N LYS A 8 -11.65 13.41 -7.05
CA LYS A 8 -12.15 13.24 -5.68
C LYS A 8 -11.39 14.11 -4.66
N GLY A 9 -10.27 14.73 -5.05
CA GLY A 9 -9.49 15.64 -4.22
C GLY A 9 -8.21 15.04 -3.64
N PHE A 10 -7.76 13.88 -4.13
CA PHE A 10 -6.46 13.34 -3.76
C PHE A 10 -5.33 14.10 -4.45
N ASP A 11 -4.29 14.42 -3.68
CA ASP A 11 -3.00 14.86 -4.20
C ASP A 11 -2.13 13.65 -4.54
N ILE A 12 -1.54 13.65 -5.74
CA ILE A 12 -0.77 12.52 -6.25
C ILE A 12 0.62 12.98 -6.67
N ALA A 13 1.64 12.49 -5.99
CA ALA A 13 3.04 12.71 -6.33
C ALA A 13 3.66 11.45 -6.96
N ILE A 14 4.24 11.60 -8.14
CA ILE A 14 4.90 10.50 -8.87
C ILE A 14 6.41 10.74 -8.84
N ARG A 15 7.19 9.68 -8.62
CA ARG A 15 8.66 9.67 -8.59
C ARG A 15 9.21 8.50 -9.39
N ASN A 16 10.46 8.61 -9.86
CA ASN A 16 11.21 7.51 -10.49
C ASN A 16 10.44 6.71 -11.55
N HIS A 17 9.70 7.40 -12.43
CA HIS A 17 8.87 6.79 -13.49
C HIS A 17 7.73 5.87 -13.00
N ALA A 18 7.41 5.86 -11.70
CA ALA A 18 6.39 4.97 -11.12
C ALA A 18 5.03 5.07 -11.82
N GLY A 19 4.67 6.24 -12.34
CA GLY A 19 3.41 6.41 -13.05
C GLY A 19 3.34 5.66 -14.39
N ALA A 20 4.45 5.60 -15.12
CA ALA A 20 4.52 4.82 -16.36
C ALA A 20 4.50 3.32 -16.04
N ILE A 21 5.31 2.90 -15.06
CA ILE A 21 5.38 1.51 -14.61
C ILE A 21 4.00 1.01 -14.18
N LEU A 22 3.33 1.73 -13.27
CA LEU A 22 2.01 1.31 -12.78
C LEU A 22 0.95 1.28 -13.88
N THR A 23 0.93 2.25 -14.80
CA THR A 23 -0.10 2.28 -15.85
C THR A 23 0.11 1.32 -17.00
N VAL A 24 1.37 0.98 -17.31
CA VAL A 24 1.71 0.12 -18.44
C VAL A 24 1.87 -1.33 -18.00
N ASP A 25 2.65 -1.56 -16.95
CA ASP A 25 3.04 -2.91 -16.51
C ASP A 25 2.06 -3.48 -15.48
N PHE A 26 1.35 -2.62 -14.73
CA PHE A 26 0.44 -3.02 -13.66
C PHE A 26 -0.97 -2.37 -13.75
N PRO A 27 -1.65 -2.43 -14.91
CA PRO A 27 -2.93 -1.74 -15.10
C PRO A 27 -4.04 -2.27 -14.17
N GLU A 28 -4.07 -3.57 -13.90
CA GLU A 28 -5.05 -4.20 -13.00
C GLU A 28 -4.84 -3.74 -11.56
N ILE A 29 -3.61 -3.84 -11.05
CA ILE A 29 -3.21 -3.35 -9.72
C ILE A 29 -3.51 -1.85 -9.59
N SER A 30 -3.23 -1.06 -10.63
CA SER A 30 -3.58 0.37 -10.64
C SER A 30 -5.09 0.57 -10.49
N SER A 31 -5.91 -0.20 -11.20
CA SER A 31 -7.36 -0.13 -11.05
C SER A 31 -7.81 -0.54 -9.64
N GLU A 32 -7.27 -1.64 -9.10
CA GLU A 32 -7.55 -2.10 -7.73
C GLU A 32 -7.27 -0.99 -6.70
N LEU A 33 -6.13 -0.32 -6.81
CA LEU A 33 -5.74 0.78 -5.91
C LEU A 33 -6.62 2.02 -6.07
N GLU A 34 -6.92 2.42 -7.32
CA GLU A 34 -7.81 3.55 -7.57
C GLU A 34 -9.21 3.29 -7.00
N ASP A 35 -9.76 2.09 -7.21
CA ASP A 35 -11.09 1.74 -6.73
C ASP A 35 -11.13 1.63 -5.19
N ALA A 36 -10.12 1.03 -4.55
CA ALA A 36 -10.02 0.98 -3.09
C ALA A 36 -9.94 2.37 -2.44
N LEU A 37 -9.14 3.28 -3.01
CA LEU A 37 -9.00 4.66 -2.50
C LEU A 37 -10.24 5.52 -2.80
N MET A 38 -10.99 5.21 -3.87
CA MET A 38 -12.27 5.84 -4.16
C MET A 38 -13.36 5.51 -3.13
N GLU A 39 -13.20 4.45 -2.34
CA GLU A 39 -14.12 4.09 -1.23
C GLU A 39 -13.71 4.72 0.11
N VAL A 40 -12.52 5.31 0.22
CA VAL A 40 -12.03 5.91 1.47
C VAL A 40 -12.82 7.18 1.80
N GLU A 41 -13.34 7.22 3.02
CA GLU A 41 -14.00 8.37 3.64
C GLU A 41 -13.55 8.50 5.09
N ILE A 42 -13.45 9.74 5.55
CA ILE A 42 -13.08 10.11 6.92
C ILE A 42 -14.18 11.01 7.46
N PRO A 43 -15.23 10.44 8.09
CA PRO A 43 -16.31 11.21 8.71
C PRO A 43 -15.77 12.18 9.76
N ALA A 44 -16.43 13.33 9.92
CA ALA A 44 -16.01 14.35 10.89
C ALA A 44 -16.00 13.79 12.32
N GLU A 45 -16.90 12.85 12.61
CA GLU A 45 -17.00 12.15 13.90
C GLU A 45 -15.71 11.37 14.22
N GLU A 46 -15.03 10.81 13.22
CA GLU A 46 -13.76 10.10 13.38
C GLU A 46 -12.59 11.08 13.59
N LEU A 47 -12.72 12.33 13.12
CA LEU A 47 -11.72 13.38 13.33
C LEU A 47 -11.82 14.01 14.73
N ILE A 48 -13.02 14.10 15.29
CA ILE A 48 -13.27 14.72 16.61
C ILE A 48 -13.33 13.71 17.77
N GLY A 49 -13.40 12.41 17.46
CA GLY A 49 -13.42 11.33 18.44
C GLY A 49 -12.13 11.28 19.27
N SER A 50 -12.21 10.77 20.51
CA SER A 50 -11.01 10.56 21.32
C SER A 50 -10.13 9.48 20.70
N GLY A 51 -8.83 9.77 20.53
CA GLY A 51 -7.84 8.82 20.02
C GLY A 51 -7.52 7.67 21.00
N GLY A 52 -6.56 6.81 20.63
CA GLY A 52 -6.06 5.73 21.49
C GLY A 52 -5.74 4.42 20.75
N GLY A 53 -6.12 4.32 19.48
CA GLY A 53 -5.80 3.20 18.60
C GLY A 53 -5.75 3.62 17.14
N GLU A 54 -5.55 2.65 16.25
CA GLU A 54 -5.57 2.88 14.81
C GLU A 54 -6.90 3.50 14.35
N ALA A 55 -6.84 4.50 13.47
CA ALA A 55 -8.04 5.17 12.96
C ALA A 55 -8.97 4.20 12.22
N LEU A 56 -10.29 4.36 12.41
CA LEU A 56 -11.29 3.50 11.79
C LEU A 56 -11.22 3.54 10.25
N SER A 57 -10.96 4.71 9.67
CA SER A 57 -10.69 4.88 8.23
C SER A 57 -9.53 4.00 7.75
N THR A 58 -8.44 3.95 8.51
CA THR A 58 -7.28 3.12 8.22
C THR A 58 -7.62 1.63 8.33
N GLN A 59 -8.31 1.22 9.39
CA GLN A 59 -8.77 -0.18 9.55
C GLN A 59 -9.65 -0.63 8.38
N ARG A 60 -10.58 0.23 7.92
CA ARG A 60 -11.44 -0.04 6.76
C ARG A 60 -10.62 -0.24 5.49
N LEU A 61 -9.67 0.64 5.21
CA LEU A 61 -8.82 0.54 4.02
C LEU A 61 -7.93 -0.71 4.06
N ARG A 62 -7.31 -1.04 5.20
CA ARG A 62 -6.52 -2.28 5.34
C ARG A 62 -7.37 -3.53 5.04
N ARG A 63 -8.57 -3.61 5.61
CA ARG A 63 -9.49 -4.73 5.34
C ARG A 63 -9.82 -4.83 3.85
N ARG A 64 -10.14 -3.69 3.22
CA ARG A 64 -10.47 -3.65 1.78
C ARG A 64 -9.31 -4.14 0.92
N LEU A 65 -8.09 -3.70 1.20
CA LEU A 65 -6.89 -4.13 0.48
C LEU A 65 -6.60 -5.62 0.70
N TYR A 66 -6.73 -6.11 1.93
CA TYR A 66 -6.58 -7.53 2.23
C TYR A 66 -7.56 -8.39 1.42
N GLU A 67 -8.84 -7.99 1.34
CA GLU A 67 -9.87 -8.65 0.53
C GLU A 67 -9.58 -8.60 -0.97
N LEU A 68 -8.85 -7.58 -1.45
CA LEU A 68 -8.35 -7.47 -2.82
C LEU A 68 -7.05 -8.26 -3.07
N GLY A 69 -6.58 -9.05 -2.09
CA GLY A 69 -5.39 -9.88 -2.24
C GLY A 69 -4.09 -9.15 -1.97
N TRP A 70 -4.12 -8.12 -1.11
CA TRP A 70 -2.93 -7.43 -0.59
C TRP A 70 -2.64 -7.83 0.86
N PRO A 71 -2.14 -9.06 1.12
CA PRO A 71 -1.78 -9.47 2.46
C PRO A 71 -0.53 -8.75 2.96
N LYS A 72 -0.41 -8.68 4.28
CA LYS A 72 0.83 -8.35 4.98
C LYS A 72 1.92 -9.38 4.67
N HIS A 73 3.14 -8.91 4.50
CA HIS A 73 4.28 -9.78 4.23
C HIS A 73 5.51 -9.38 5.03
N ASN A 74 6.14 -10.37 5.68
CA ASN A 74 7.42 -10.18 6.34
C ASN A 74 8.55 -10.70 5.44
N PHE A 75 9.32 -9.77 4.89
CA PHE A 75 10.50 -10.08 4.09
C PHE A 75 11.68 -10.40 5.00
N ASN A 76 12.22 -11.60 4.84
CA ASN A 76 13.40 -12.05 5.56
C ASN A 76 14.62 -11.93 4.65
N PHE A 77 15.66 -11.25 5.13
CA PHE A 77 16.90 -11.03 4.38
C PHE A 77 18.09 -11.58 5.15
N LYS A 78 18.99 -12.23 4.41
CA LYS A 78 20.25 -12.77 4.93
C LYS A 78 21.40 -12.19 4.15
N LEU A 79 22.42 -11.72 4.86
CA LEU A 79 23.70 -11.37 4.27
C LEU A 79 24.66 -12.55 4.41
N ILE A 80 25.15 -13.06 3.29
CA ILE A 80 26.13 -14.15 3.23
C ILE A 80 27.43 -13.58 2.66
N VAL A 81 28.54 -13.77 3.39
CA VAL A 81 29.90 -13.36 2.99
C VAL A 81 30.81 -14.57 3.13
N ASP A 82 31.48 -14.96 2.03
CA ASP A 82 32.33 -16.17 1.96
C ASP A 82 31.64 -17.41 2.55
N ASP A 83 30.41 -17.68 2.09
CA ASP A 83 29.53 -18.78 2.54
C ASP A 83 29.14 -18.75 4.03
N LYS A 84 29.43 -17.65 4.75
CA LYS A 84 29.02 -17.45 6.15
C LYS A 84 27.91 -16.42 6.24
N GLU A 85 26.80 -16.79 6.88
CA GLU A 85 25.73 -15.86 7.23
C GLU A 85 26.22 -14.90 8.32
N THR A 86 26.19 -13.60 8.06
CA THR A 86 26.73 -12.56 8.96
C THR A 86 25.65 -11.74 9.64
N VAL A 87 24.52 -11.48 8.97
CA VAL A 87 23.40 -10.70 9.48
C VAL A 87 22.09 -11.26 8.92
N SER A 88 21.09 -11.41 9.78
CA SER A 88 19.72 -11.74 9.41
C SER A 88 18.79 -10.65 9.94
N ASN A 89 17.96 -10.08 9.07
CA ASN A 89 16.99 -9.05 9.39
C ASN A 89 15.65 -9.36 8.74
N SER A 90 14.58 -8.85 9.34
CA SER A 90 13.24 -8.89 8.77
C SER A 90 12.69 -7.49 8.59
N HIS A 91 11.96 -7.25 7.50
CA HIS A 91 11.16 -6.04 7.30
C HIS A 91 9.73 -6.44 6.96
N GLU A 92 8.78 -5.93 7.72
CA GLU A 92 7.36 -6.14 7.47
C GLU A 92 6.83 -5.03 6.57
N ILE A 93 6.08 -5.43 5.53
CA ILE A 93 5.33 -4.53 4.68
C ILE A 93 3.84 -4.82 4.87
N ASP A 94 3.04 -3.77 5.07
CA ASP A 94 1.63 -3.94 5.42
C ASP A 94 0.80 -4.59 4.32
N HIS A 95 1.10 -4.29 3.05
CA HIS A 95 0.32 -4.74 1.89
C HIS A 95 1.25 -5.06 0.72
N VAL A 96 1.24 -6.32 0.26
CA VAL A 96 2.01 -6.74 -0.92
C VAL A 96 1.11 -7.44 -1.94
N ARG A 97 1.12 -6.95 -3.18
CA ARG A 97 0.45 -7.59 -4.31
C ARG A 97 1.47 -8.27 -5.21
N TYR A 98 1.31 -9.57 -5.37
CA TYR A 98 2.12 -10.39 -6.28
C TYR A 98 1.41 -10.53 -7.63
N SER A 99 2.16 -10.40 -8.72
CA SER A 99 1.69 -10.62 -10.09
C SER A 99 2.80 -11.18 -10.97
N GLU A 100 2.45 -11.66 -12.17
CA GLU A 100 3.45 -12.15 -13.13
C GLU A 100 4.42 -11.06 -13.61
N ALA A 101 3.97 -9.80 -13.67
CA ALA A 101 4.79 -8.65 -14.07
C ALA A 101 5.74 -8.18 -12.94
N GLY A 102 5.57 -8.67 -11.72
CA GLY A 102 6.33 -8.26 -10.54
C GLY A 102 5.42 -8.00 -9.34
N ASN A 103 6.04 -7.51 -8.26
CA ASN A 103 5.36 -7.31 -6.98
C ASN A 103 5.28 -5.81 -6.65
N ILE A 104 4.14 -5.38 -6.13
CA ILE A 104 3.94 -4.01 -5.64
C ILE A 104 3.76 -4.06 -4.13
N ALA A 105 4.55 -3.27 -3.43
CA ALA A 105 4.43 -3.03 -1.99
C ALA A 105 3.71 -1.70 -1.75
N LEU A 106 2.84 -1.66 -0.74
CA LEU A 106 2.08 -0.48 -0.34
C LEU A 106 2.08 -0.34 1.18
N GLU A 107 2.32 0.89 1.63
CA GLU A 107 2.24 1.29 3.04
C GLU A 107 1.14 2.34 3.21
N ILE A 108 0.46 2.29 4.36
CA ILE A 108 -0.50 3.31 4.78
C ILE A 108 0.04 3.96 6.04
N GLU A 109 0.42 5.22 5.92
CA GLU A 109 0.94 6.02 7.03
C GLU A 109 -0.16 6.92 7.58
N TRP A 110 -0.55 6.67 8.83
CA TRP A 110 -1.49 7.50 9.59
C TRP A 110 -1.01 7.53 11.05
N ASN A 111 -0.22 8.55 11.38
CA ASN A 111 0.45 8.75 12.65
C ASN A 111 0.01 10.01 13.37
#